data_AF-A0AAE5XPE9-F1
#
_entry.id   AF-A0AAE5XPE9-F1
#
_cell.length_a   1.000
_cell.length_b   1.000
_cell.length_c   1.000
_cell.angle_alpha   90.00
_cell.angle_beta   90.00
_cell.angle_gamma   90.00
#
_symmetry.space_group_name_H-M   'P 1'
#
loop_
_entity.id
_entity.type
_entity.pdbx_description
1 polymer ?
#
loop_
_entity_poly.entity_id
_entity_poly.type
_entity_poly.pdbx_seq_one_letter_code
_entity_poly.pdbx_strand_id
1 'polypeptide(L)'
;MDIELSGDLDEQGMVFDFGDVKKILRQAAEDMIDHKLVVPQDLLDMNVEQKGERIEVSCSFPGDAQFHISCPTDAIAALPLTEIDIESVEPLLTKHLQSVVPDNVKKVKIRLREENIQGAYYHYTHGLKKHAGNCQRIAHGHRSKLEIFADGQRSQLTEYQWAKKWKDIYIGSWEDVAQEETINGVEHIRFKYVASQGDFELLMPKKRVYMIDTDSTVEWIAEHIAQTLKKQRPQNWFTVRAYEGVKKGAIAER
;
A
#
# COMPACT_ATOMS: atom_id res chain seq x y z
N MET A 1 8.57 -4.77 11.77
CA MET A 1 7.90 -5.56 12.83
C MET A 1 8.96 -6.29 13.62
N ASP A 2 9.00 -6.09 14.92
CA ASP A 2 9.83 -6.85 15.85
C ASP A 2 8.91 -7.78 16.66
N ILE A 3 9.38 -8.99 16.98
CA ILE A 3 8.60 -10.02 17.68
C ILE A 3 9.40 -10.51 18.89
N GLU A 4 8.77 -10.55 20.05
CA GLU A 4 9.25 -11.17 21.28
C GLU A 4 8.29 -12.30 21.68
N LEU A 5 8.83 -13.49 21.94
CA LEU A 5 8.08 -14.67 22.40
C LEU A 5 8.47 -15.02 23.83
N SER A 6 7.51 -15.48 24.63
CA SER A 6 7.76 -15.98 25.98
C SER A 6 6.89 -17.19 26.26
N GLY A 7 7.45 -18.21 26.89
CA GLY A 7 6.77 -19.47 27.13
C GLY A 7 7.65 -20.55 27.74
N ASP A 8 7.13 -21.76 27.76
CA ASP A 8 7.81 -22.94 28.26
C ASP A 8 8.67 -23.57 27.15
N LEU A 9 9.78 -24.21 27.55
CA LEU A 9 10.61 -24.96 26.62
C LEU A 9 9.90 -26.26 26.21
N ASP A 10 9.97 -26.59 24.92
CA ASP A 10 9.53 -27.87 24.37
C ASP A 10 10.56 -28.99 24.62
N GLU A 11 10.31 -30.18 24.06
CA GLU A 11 11.21 -31.34 24.17
C GLU A 11 12.61 -31.10 23.57
N GLN A 12 12.75 -30.08 22.71
CA GLN A 12 14.01 -29.67 22.10
C GLN A 12 14.73 -28.58 22.91
N GLY A 13 14.15 -28.13 24.03
CA GLY A 13 14.71 -27.07 24.85
C GLY A 13 14.50 -25.67 24.26
N MET A 14 13.50 -25.48 23.39
CA MET A 14 13.19 -24.21 22.75
C MET A 14 11.79 -23.71 23.14
N VAL A 15 11.62 -22.40 23.28
CA VAL A 15 10.27 -21.82 23.43
C VAL A 15 9.47 -22.03 22.14
N PHE A 16 10.14 -21.88 20.99
CA PHE A 16 9.62 -22.22 19.67
C PHE A 16 10.79 -22.19 18.69
N ASP A 17 10.89 -23.15 17.77
CA ASP A 17 11.94 -23.18 16.74
C ASP A 17 11.97 -21.88 15.93
N PHE A 18 13.11 -21.18 15.91
CA PHE A 18 13.24 -19.87 15.27
C PHE A 18 12.93 -19.88 13.75
N GLY A 19 13.18 -20.98 13.04
CA GLY A 19 12.87 -21.12 11.63
C GLY A 19 11.36 -21.18 11.38
N ASP A 20 10.66 -21.99 12.16
CA ASP A 20 9.22 -22.18 12.05
C ASP A 20 8.44 -20.96 12.57
N VAL A 21 8.90 -20.36 13.69
CA VAL A 21 8.40 -19.08 14.24
C VAL A 21 8.32 -18.02 13.16
N LYS A 22 9.45 -17.80 12.48
CA LYS A 22 9.58 -16.70 11.53
C LYS A 22 8.66 -16.90 10.34
N LYS A 23 8.45 -18.14 9.90
CA LYS A 23 7.58 -18.44 8.76
C LYS A 23 6.10 -18.29 9.14
N ILE A 24 5.67 -18.90 10.24
CA ILE A 24 4.27 -18.90 10.68
C ILE A 24 3.81 -17.49 11.04
N LEU A 25 4.58 -16.79 11.89
CA LEU A 25 4.22 -15.45 12.34
C LEU A 25 4.26 -14.42 11.21
N ARG A 26 5.23 -14.56 10.30
CA ARG A 26 5.28 -13.70 9.11
C ARG A 26 4.10 -13.95 8.19
N GLN A 27 3.79 -15.21 7.91
CA GLN A 27 2.64 -15.56 7.08
C GLN A 27 1.34 -15.02 7.68
N ALA A 28 1.12 -15.22 8.98
CA ALA A 28 -0.07 -14.71 9.67
C ALA A 28 -0.15 -13.17 9.63
N ALA A 29 0.98 -12.47 9.78
CA ALA A 29 1.01 -11.02 9.62
C ALA A 29 0.72 -10.59 8.17
N GLU A 30 1.31 -11.28 7.20
CA GLU A 30 1.10 -11.03 5.77
C GLU A 30 -0.36 -11.26 5.37
N ASP A 31 -0.97 -12.35 5.86
CA ASP A 31 -2.37 -12.70 5.63
C ASP A 31 -3.34 -11.69 6.25
N MET A 32 -2.98 -11.08 7.38
CA MET A 32 -3.84 -10.11 8.06
C MET A 32 -3.89 -8.76 7.32
N ILE A 33 -2.73 -8.20 6.93
CA ILE A 33 -2.65 -6.79 6.49
C ILE A 33 -1.78 -6.54 5.25
N ASP A 34 -0.88 -7.46 4.87
CA ASP A 34 0.09 -7.16 3.82
C ASP A 34 -0.52 -7.23 2.41
N HIS A 35 -0.15 -6.27 1.57
CA HIS A 35 -0.73 -6.07 0.24
C HIS A 35 -2.27 -6.02 0.25
N LYS A 36 -2.89 -5.52 1.32
CA LYS A 36 -4.34 -5.27 1.41
C LYS A 36 -4.57 -3.79 1.59
N LEU A 37 -5.73 -3.30 1.15
CA LEU A 37 -6.20 -2.01 1.61
C LEU A 37 -6.75 -2.18 3.03
N VAL A 38 -6.05 -1.61 4.01
CA VAL A 38 -6.49 -1.61 5.41
C VAL A 38 -7.52 -0.51 5.59
N VAL A 39 -8.72 -0.87 6.07
CA VAL A 39 -9.82 0.08 6.28
C VAL A 39 -10.29 0.06 7.74
N PRO A 40 -10.53 1.24 8.36
CA PRO A 40 -11.13 1.33 9.68
C PRO A 40 -12.65 1.11 9.56
N GLN A 41 -13.12 -0.09 9.88
CA GLN A 41 -14.52 -0.51 9.72
C GLN A 41 -15.48 0.34 10.57
N ASP A 42 -15.03 0.85 11.72
CA ASP A 42 -15.84 1.63 12.65
C ASP A 42 -15.70 3.14 12.42
N LEU A 43 -15.03 3.57 11.33
CA LEU A 43 -14.99 4.97 10.93
C LEU A 43 -16.40 5.46 10.61
N LEU A 44 -16.73 6.68 11.04
CA LEU A 44 -17.99 7.32 10.72
C LEU A 44 -18.21 7.37 9.20
N ASP A 45 -19.43 7.02 8.76
CA ASP A 45 -19.82 6.98 7.34
C ASP A 45 -19.04 5.97 6.47
N MET A 46 -18.34 5.01 7.09
CA MET A 46 -17.79 3.83 6.41
C MET A 46 -18.86 2.73 6.34
N ASN A 47 -19.09 2.19 5.15
CA ASN A 47 -19.85 0.94 4.97
C ASN A 47 -18.91 -0.14 4.44
N VAL A 48 -18.95 -1.32 5.06
CA VAL A 48 -18.21 -2.52 4.66
C VAL A 48 -19.21 -3.68 4.56
N GLU A 49 -19.48 -4.13 3.34
CA GLU A 49 -20.39 -5.24 3.06
C GLU A 49 -19.63 -6.39 2.38
N GLN A 50 -19.62 -7.56 3.02
CA GLN A 50 -19.10 -8.78 2.41
C GLN A 50 -20.26 -9.66 1.91
N LYS A 51 -20.19 -10.10 0.65
CA LYS A 51 -21.14 -11.02 0.01
C LYS A 51 -20.36 -12.15 -0.67
N GLY A 52 -20.26 -13.28 0.03
CA GLY A 52 -19.47 -14.44 -0.43
C GLY A 52 -17.99 -14.07 -0.52
N GLU A 53 -17.40 -14.26 -1.70
CA GLU A 53 -15.99 -13.95 -1.97
C GLU A 53 -15.74 -12.48 -2.33
N ARG A 54 -16.78 -11.65 -2.44
CA ARG A 54 -16.65 -10.21 -2.73
C ARG A 54 -16.88 -9.36 -1.49
N ILE A 55 -16.16 -8.24 -1.46
CA ILE A 55 -16.33 -7.19 -0.47
C ILE A 55 -16.52 -5.84 -1.16
N GLU A 56 -17.47 -5.07 -0.64
CA GLU A 56 -17.75 -3.69 -1.04
C GLU A 56 -17.43 -2.78 0.14
N VAL A 57 -16.62 -1.76 -0.09
CA VAL A 57 -16.34 -0.71 0.89
C VAL A 57 -16.72 0.62 0.27
N SER A 58 -17.47 1.45 1.00
CA SER A 58 -17.80 2.80 0.59
C SER A 58 -17.68 3.78 1.74
N CYS A 59 -17.27 5.01 1.42
CA CYS A 59 -17.15 6.09 2.39
C CYS A 59 -17.39 7.44 1.72
N SER A 60 -18.04 8.35 2.43
CA SER A 60 -18.15 9.77 2.06
C SER A 60 -17.10 10.59 2.80
N PHE A 61 -16.34 11.40 2.08
CA PHE A 61 -15.34 12.31 2.62
C PHE A 61 -15.86 13.75 2.68
N PRO A 62 -15.20 14.64 3.44
CA PRO A 62 -15.55 16.06 3.46
C PRO A 62 -15.66 16.69 2.07
N GLY A 63 -16.74 17.45 1.86
CA GLY A 63 -17.07 18.08 0.58
C GLY A 63 -17.70 17.11 -0.43
N ASP A 64 -18.50 16.15 0.04
CA ASP A 64 -19.32 15.20 -0.73
C ASP A 64 -18.55 14.25 -1.67
N ALA A 65 -17.23 14.18 -1.51
CA ALA A 65 -16.38 13.25 -2.24
C ALA A 65 -16.69 11.80 -1.83
N GLN A 66 -16.84 10.92 -2.82
CA GLN A 66 -17.16 9.52 -2.62
C GLN A 66 -15.94 8.63 -2.87
N PHE A 67 -15.79 7.60 -2.06
CA PHE A 67 -14.91 6.48 -2.29
C PHE A 67 -15.75 5.20 -2.31
N HIS A 68 -15.47 4.34 -3.29
CA HIS A 68 -16.05 3.02 -3.34
C HIS A 68 -15.05 2.04 -3.93
N ILE A 69 -14.94 0.86 -3.35
CA ILE A 69 -14.14 -0.25 -3.88
C ILE A 69 -14.97 -1.53 -3.81
N SER A 70 -14.98 -2.29 -4.91
CA SER A 70 -15.55 -3.63 -4.99
C SER A 70 -14.48 -4.59 -5.50
N CYS A 71 -14.15 -5.61 -4.71
CA CYS A 71 -13.04 -6.50 -5.01
C CYS A 71 -13.20 -7.85 -4.30
N PRO A 72 -12.32 -8.83 -4.57
CA PRO A 72 -12.23 -10.05 -3.77
C PRO A 72 -11.95 -9.72 -2.29
N THR A 73 -12.53 -10.49 -1.38
CA THR A 73 -12.45 -10.25 0.08
C THR A 73 -10.99 -10.18 0.56
N ASP A 74 -10.12 -11.00 0.00
CA ASP A 74 -8.70 -11.04 0.36
C ASP A 74 -7.94 -9.74 0.04
N ALA A 75 -8.52 -8.82 -0.73
CA ALA A 75 -7.88 -7.54 -1.05
C ALA A 75 -8.07 -6.46 0.03
N ILE A 76 -8.98 -6.67 0.99
CA ILE A 76 -9.30 -5.72 2.04
C ILE A 76 -8.96 -6.32 3.41
N ALA A 77 -8.39 -5.48 4.28
CA ALA A 77 -8.25 -5.76 5.70
C ALA A 77 -9.15 -4.79 6.47
N ALA A 78 -10.40 -5.17 6.70
CA ALA A 78 -11.34 -4.39 7.51
C ALA A 78 -11.06 -4.65 9.00
N LEU A 79 -10.60 -3.61 9.70
CA LEU A 79 -10.26 -3.69 11.12
C LEU A 79 -11.32 -2.96 11.96
N PRO A 80 -11.76 -3.52 13.10
CA PRO A 80 -12.76 -2.90 13.98
C PRO A 80 -12.13 -1.74 14.77
N LEU A 81 -11.84 -0.66 14.04
CA LEU A 81 -11.14 0.54 14.48
C LEU A 81 -11.79 1.76 13.86
N THR A 82 -11.72 2.90 14.54
CA THR A 82 -12.14 4.21 14.03
C THR A 82 -11.04 4.91 13.24
N GLU A 83 -9.78 4.53 13.44
CA GLU A 83 -8.61 5.05 12.73
C GLU A 83 -7.52 3.98 12.57
N ILE A 84 -6.69 4.11 11.53
CA ILE A 84 -5.58 3.19 11.25
C ILE A 84 -4.27 3.89 11.57
N ASP A 85 -3.61 3.46 12.65
CA ASP A 85 -2.27 3.86 13.02
C ASP A 85 -1.54 2.68 13.69
N ILE A 86 -0.27 2.88 14.03
CA ILE A 86 0.55 1.83 14.65
C ILE A 86 -0.03 1.39 16.01
N GLU A 87 -0.51 2.33 16.82
CA GLU A 87 -0.99 2.09 18.18
C GLU A 87 -2.31 1.30 18.17
N SER A 88 -3.17 1.55 17.18
CA SER A 88 -4.46 0.88 17.00
C SER A 88 -4.33 -0.51 16.35
N VAL A 89 -3.39 -0.69 15.42
CA VAL A 89 -3.19 -1.96 14.70
C VAL A 89 -2.36 -2.98 15.50
N GLU A 90 -1.36 -2.54 16.27
CA GLU A 90 -0.44 -3.43 16.99
C GLU A 90 -1.15 -4.40 17.96
N PRO A 91 -2.17 -4.01 18.75
CA PRO A 91 -2.91 -4.93 19.61
C PRO A 91 -3.69 -6.00 18.82
N LEU A 92 -4.29 -5.62 17.69
CA LEU A 92 -5.02 -6.55 16.82
C LEU A 92 -4.09 -7.58 16.21
N LEU A 93 -2.95 -7.11 15.68
CA LEU A 93 -1.93 -7.99 15.13
C LEU A 93 -1.32 -8.90 16.20
N THR A 94 -1.09 -8.38 17.42
CA THR A 94 -0.59 -9.17 18.56
C THR A 94 -1.55 -10.30 18.90
N LYS A 95 -2.86 -9.99 19.00
CA LYS A 95 -3.90 -10.99 19.25
C LYS A 95 -3.95 -12.04 18.13
N HIS A 96 -3.83 -11.61 16.88
CA HIS A 96 -3.84 -12.53 15.73
C HIS A 96 -2.62 -13.45 15.76
N LEU A 97 -1.42 -12.91 15.94
CA LEU A 97 -0.19 -13.71 16.01
C LEU A 97 -0.17 -14.66 17.22
N GLN A 98 -0.73 -14.25 18.37
CA GLN A 98 -0.89 -15.12 19.53
C GLN A 98 -1.80 -16.34 19.25
N SER A 99 -2.72 -16.24 18.29
CA SER A 99 -3.66 -17.34 17.97
C SER A 99 -3.06 -18.43 17.08
N VAL A 100 -1.89 -18.20 16.46
CA VAL A 100 -1.25 -19.13 15.53
C VAL A 100 0.03 -19.78 16.10
N VAL A 101 0.45 -19.39 17.31
CA VAL A 101 1.58 -20.01 18.01
C VAL A 101 1.12 -21.21 18.83
N PRO A 102 1.99 -22.21 19.07
CA PRO A 102 1.66 -23.38 19.89
C PRO A 102 1.46 -23.04 21.37
N ASP A 103 0.80 -23.95 22.11
CA ASP A 103 0.38 -23.77 23.50
C ASP A 103 1.51 -23.51 24.50
N ASN A 104 2.74 -23.92 24.18
CA ASN A 104 3.91 -23.64 25.02
C ASN A 104 4.33 -22.16 24.94
N VAL A 105 3.96 -21.43 23.88
CA VAL A 105 4.15 -19.98 23.76
C VAL A 105 3.05 -19.22 24.50
N LYS A 106 3.33 -18.82 25.74
CA LYS A 106 2.38 -18.12 26.63
C LYS A 106 2.12 -16.67 26.24
N LYS A 107 3.07 -16.02 25.56
CA LYS A 107 2.96 -14.62 25.18
C LYS A 107 3.72 -14.30 23.89
N VAL A 108 3.02 -13.64 22.97
CA VAL A 108 3.56 -12.91 21.82
C VAL A 108 3.49 -11.43 22.12
N LYS A 109 4.58 -10.71 21.86
CA LYS A 109 4.61 -9.25 21.88
C LYS A 109 5.19 -8.76 20.57
N ILE A 110 4.48 -7.81 19.96
CA ILE A 110 4.87 -7.21 18.69
C ILE A 110 5.28 -5.77 18.96
N ARG A 111 6.21 -5.27 18.16
CA ARG A 111 6.41 -3.83 17.97
C ARG A 111 6.40 -3.48 16.50
N LEU A 112 5.46 -2.64 16.11
CA LEU A 112 5.40 -2.02 14.79
C LEU A 112 6.20 -0.72 14.79
N ARG A 113 6.87 -0.46 13.67
CA ARG A 113 7.65 0.76 13.45
C ARG A 113 7.62 1.10 11.97
N GLU A 114 7.50 2.38 11.68
CA GLU A 114 7.72 2.86 10.33
C GLU A 114 9.18 2.61 9.91
N GLU A 115 9.39 2.41 8.61
CA GLU A 115 10.74 2.43 8.04
C GLU A 115 11.38 3.80 8.28
N ASN A 116 12.63 3.82 8.73
CA ASN A 116 13.38 5.07 8.83
C ASN A 116 13.86 5.50 7.44
N ILE A 117 13.14 6.42 6.80
CA ILE A 117 13.51 6.99 5.50
C ILE A 117 14.19 8.34 5.71
N GLN A 118 15.46 8.44 5.31
CA GLN A 118 16.17 9.71 5.22
C GLN A 118 15.87 10.40 3.89
N GLY A 119 15.35 11.63 3.94
CA GLY A 119 15.02 12.44 2.77
C GLY A 119 13.52 12.44 2.43
N ALA A 120 13.20 12.70 1.18
CA ALA A 120 11.81 12.76 0.74
C ALA A 120 11.20 11.35 0.58
N TYR A 121 9.94 11.23 0.97
CA TYR A 121 9.13 10.03 0.77
C TYR A 121 7.68 10.40 0.47
N TYR A 122 6.96 9.47 -0.12
CA TYR A 122 5.53 9.60 -0.39
C TYR A 122 4.81 8.28 -0.11
N HIS A 123 3.51 8.38 0.16
CA HIS A 123 2.62 7.24 0.29
C HIS A 123 1.71 7.20 -0.92
N TYR A 124 1.60 6.04 -1.55
CA TYR A 124 0.68 5.86 -2.65
C TYR A 124 0.07 4.48 -2.64
N THR A 125 -1.08 4.37 -3.29
CA THR A 125 -1.74 3.10 -3.60
C THR A 125 -1.81 2.91 -5.10
N HIS A 126 -1.80 1.66 -5.55
CA HIS A 126 -1.93 1.29 -6.96
C HIS A 126 -2.33 -0.18 -7.12
N GLY A 127 -2.57 -0.61 -8.36
CA GLY A 127 -2.89 -1.99 -8.71
C GLY A 127 -2.12 -2.46 -9.93
N LEU A 128 -1.51 -3.65 -9.86
CA LEU A 128 -0.72 -4.23 -10.94
C LEU A 128 -1.42 -5.43 -11.57
N LYS A 129 -2.44 -5.19 -12.41
CA LYS A 129 -3.32 -6.25 -12.97
C LYS A 129 -2.59 -7.38 -13.71
N LYS A 130 -1.43 -7.09 -14.32
CA LYS A 130 -0.63 -8.03 -15.11
C LYS A 130 0.30 -8.89 -14.25
N HIS A 131 0.42 -8.61 -12.95
CA HIS A 131 1.31 -9.33 -12.04
C HIS A 131 0.61 -10.51 -11.36
N ALA A 132 1.37 -11.56 -11.09
CA ALA A 132 0.92 -12.66 -10.25
C ALA A 132 0.99 -12.27 -8.76
N GLY A 133 0.17 -12.93 -7.92
CA GLY A 133 0.17 -12.73 -6.48
C GLY A 133 -0.60 -11.48 -6.02
N ASN A 134 -0.28 -10.97 -4.84
CA ASN A 134 -1.10 -9.94 -4.17
C ASN A 134 -0.93 -8.53 -4.75
N CYS A 135 0.10 -8.27 -5.57
CA CYS A 135 0.30 -6.97 -6.22
C CYS A 135 -0.82 -6.59 -7.21
N GLN A 136 -1.63 -7.56 -7.64
CA GLN A 136 -2.80 -7.30 -8.48
C GLN A 136 -3.97 -6.64 -7.73
N ARG A 137 -3.90 -6.54 -6.39
CA ARG A 137 -4.96 -5.93 -5.59
C ARG A 137 -4.94 -4.42 -5.81
N ILE A 138 -6.08 -3.87 -6.23
CA ILE A 138 -6.18 -2.55 -6.84
C ILE A 138 -5.72 -1.39 -5.97
N ALA A 139 -5.76 -1.52 -4.66
CA ALA A 139 -5.43 -0.43 -3.74
C ALA A 139 -4.40 -0.85 -2.67
N HIS A 140 -3.48 -1.76 -3.00
CA HIS A 140 -2.35 -2.01 -2.10
C HIS A 140 -1.41 -0.79 -2.08
N GLY A 141 -0.75 -0.57 -0.94
CA GLY A 141 -0.01 0.67 -0.67
C GLY A 141 1.48 0.46 -0.47
N HIS A 142 2.23 1.54 -0.74
CA HIS A 142 3.67 1.63 -0.51
C HIS A 142 4.02 2.94 0.20
N ARG A 143 5.07 2.91 1.02
CA ARG A 143 5.73 4.09 1.57
C ARG A 143 7.12 4.17 0.97
N SER A 144 7.30 5.12 0.05
CA SER A 144 8.40 5.05 -0.90
C SER A 144 9.32 6.23 -0.78
N LYS A 145 10.60 5.92 -0.54
CA LYS A 145 11.70 6.87 -0.68
C LYS A 145 11.83 7.31 -2.13
N LEU A 146 12.32 8.53 -2.35
CA LEU A 146 12.63 9.05 -3.68
C LEU A 146 14.02 9.70 -3.67
N GLU A 147 14.86 9.37 -4.65
CA GLU A 147 16.11 10.09 -4.89
C GLU A 147 16.14 10.62 -6.33
N ILE A 148 16.45 11.90 -6.50
CA ILE A 148 16.49 12.55 -7.81
C ILE A 148 17.81 13.30 -7.93
N PHE A 149 18.54 13.02 -9.00
CA PHE A 149 19.78 13.69 -9.35
C PHE A 149 19.59 14.46 -10.65
N ALA A 150 20.12 15.69 -10.70
CA ALA A 150 20.22 16.51 -11.90
C ALA A 150 21.70 16.78 -12.16
N ASP A 151 22.18 16.43 -13.35
CA ASP A 151 23.60 16.53 -13.75
C ASP A 151 24.55 15.89 -12.73
N GLY A 152 24.16 14.72 -12.22
CA GLY A 152 24.91 13.98 -11.21
C GLY A 152 24.81 14.53 -9.77
N GLN A 153 24.15 15.67 -9.55
CA GLN A 153 23.97 16.25 -8.22
C GLN A 153 22.57 15.96 -7.66
N ARG A 154 22.51 15.48 -6.41
CA ARG A 154 21.24 15.16 -5.75
C ARG A 154 20.41 16.43 -5.50
N SER A 155 19.17 16.45 -5.99
CA SER A 155 18.26 17.58 -5.89
C SER A 155 17.16 17.34 -4.85
N GLN A 156 17.47 17.58 -3.57
CA GLN A 156 16.51 17.44 -2.47
C GLN A 156 15.23 18.26 -2.69
N LEU A 157 15.35 19.47 -3.25
CA LEU A 157 14.19 20.30 -3.56
C LEU A 157 13.23 19.58 -4.53
N THR A 158 13.75 18.98 -5.60
CA THR A 158 12.94 18.27 -6.58
C THR A 158 12.33 16.99 -5.98
N GLU A 159 13.09 16.29 -5.13
CA GLU A 159 12.58 15.15 -4.34
C GLU A 159 11.37 15.54 -3.49
N TYR A 160 11.48 16.62 -2.70
CA TYR A 160 10.37 17.09 -1.86
C TYR A 160 9.17 17.59 -2.67
N GLN A 161 9.39 18.21 -3.83
CA GLN A 161 8.30 18.63 -4.71
C GLN A 161 7.49 17.44 -5.23
N TRP A 162 8.17 16.39 -5.71
CA TRP A 162 7.51 15.16 -6.15
C TRP A 162 6.84 14.42 -5.01
N ALA A 163 7.54 14.25 -3.89
CA ALA A 163 7.00 13.60 -2.70
C ALA A 163 5.72 14.29 -2.21
N LYS A 164 5.69 15.63 -2.18
CA LYS A 164 4.50 16.40 -1.83
C LYS A 164 3.38 16.23 -2.85
N LYS A 165 3.70 16.21 -4.15
CA LYS A 165 2.73 16.04 -5.23
C LYS A 165 2.04 14.67 -5.17
N TRP A 166 2.76 13.64 -4.74
CA TRP A 166 2.28 12.25 -4.67
C TRP A 166 1.98 11.78 -3.25
N LYS A 167 1.84 12.72 -2.31
CA LYS A 167 1.49 12.39 -0.93
C LYS A 167 0.05 11.90 -0.86
N ASP A 168 -0.15 10.68 -0.35
CA ASP A 168 -1.45 10.06 -0.09
C ASP A 168 -2.32 10.03 -1.36
N ILE A 169 -1.75 9.49 -2.45
CA ILE A 169 -2.34 9.50 -3.79
C ILE A 169 -2.57 8.07 -4.31
N TYR A 170 -3.55 7.91 -5.19
CA TYR A 170 -3.66 6.73 -6.03
C TYR A 170 -2.95 6.98 -7.37
N ILE A 171 -2.05 6.09 -7.77
CA ILE A 171 -1.43 6.13 -9.10
C ILE A 171 -2.22 5.20 -10.02
N GLY A 172 -2.92 5.80 -10.98
CA GLY A 172 -3.76 5.09 -11.95
C GLY A 172 -3.18 5.13 -13.36
N SER A 173 -3.52 4.13 -14.16
CA SER A 173 -3.23 4.10 -15.59
C SER A 173 -4.48 4.35 -16.42
N TRP A 174 -4.35 5.06 -17.54
CA TRP A 174 -5.47 5.32 -18.45
C TRP A 174 -6.08 4.03 -19.01
N GLU A 175 -5.32 2.95 -19.12
CA GLU A 175 -5.82 1.66 -19.61
C GLU A 175 -6.85 1.00 -18.69
N ASP A 176 -6.92 1.40 -17.41
CA ASP A 176 -7.83 0.83 -16.41
C ASP A 176 -9.05 1.72 -16.14
N VAL A 177 -9.11 2.91 -16.77
CA VAL A 177 -10.21 3.85 -16.57
C VAL A 177 -11.47 3.31 -17.26
N ALA A 178 -12.47 2.99 -16.46
CA ALA A 178 -13.78 2.55 -16.95
C ALA A 178 -14.72 3.74 -17.19
N GLN A 179 -14.66 4.76 -16.33
CA GLN A 179 -15.56 5.91 -16.39
C GLN A 179 -14.99 7.12 -15.65
N GLU A 180 -15.32 8.31 -16.13
CA GLU A 180 -15.22 9.55 -15.37
C GLU A 180 -16.63 10.09 -15.11
N GLU A 181 -16.89 10.57 -13.90
CA GLU A 181 -18.22 11.03 -13.50
C GLU A 181 -18.16 12.17 -12.49
N THR A 182 -19.23 12.95 -12.38
CA THR A 182 -19.36 13.99 -11.35
C THR A 182 -20.44 13.58 -10.37
N ILE A 183 -20.07 13.43 -9.10
CA ILE A 183 -20.98 13.05 -8.01
C ILE A 183 -21.00 14.21 -7.04
N ASN A 184 -22.19 14.78 -6.79
CA ASN A 184 -22.38 15.92 -5.90
C ASN A 184 -21.45 17.12 -6.22
N GLY A 185 -21.20 17.37 -7.50
CA GLY A 185 -20.33 18.46 -7.96
C GLY A 185 -18.82 18.20 -7.84
N VAL A 186 -18.41 16.99 -7.42
CA VAL A 186 -17.01 16.56 -7.36
C VAL A 186 -16.71 15.60 -8.50
N GLU A 187 -15.63 15.84 -9.24
CA GLU A 187 -15.15 14.91 -10.26
C GLU A 187 -14.54 13.65 -9.64
N HIS A 188 -14.99 12.50 -10.12
CA HIS A 188 -14.52 11.18 -9.78
C HIS A 188 -14.04 10.44 -11.01
N ILE A 189 -13.21 9.43 -10.77
CA ILE A 189 -12.72 8.51 -11.79
C ILE A 189 -12.85 7.10 -11.26
N ARG A 190 -13.28 6.20 -12.14
CA ARG A 190 -13.54 4.80 -11.85
C ARG A 190 -12.55 3.94 -12.62
N PHE A 191 -11.83 3.12 -11.90
CA PHE A 191 -10.94 2.10 -12.42
C PHE A 191 -11.60 0.74 -12.35
N LYS A 192 -11.44 -0.09 -13.39
CA LYS A 192 -11.86 -1.50 -13.39
C LYS A 192 -10.86 -2.35 -14.14
N TYR A 193 -10.52 -3.51 -13.56
CA TYR A 193 -9.84 -4.57 -14.30
C TYR A 193 -10.12 -5.94 -13.72
N VAL A 194 -9.88 -6.96 -14.54
CA VAL A 194 -9.90 -8.37 -14.15
C VAL A 194 -8.47 -8.85 -13.99
N ALA A 195 -8.18 -9.52 -12.88
CA ALA A 195 -6.90 -10.17 -12.64
C ALA A 195 -7.12 -11.61 -12.14
N SER A 196 -6.03 -12.35 -11.90
CA SER A 196 -6.11 -13.76 -11.47
C SER A 196 -6.87 -14.00 -10.16
N GLN A 197 -6.94 -13.00 -9.26
CA GLN A 197 -7.73 -13.07 -8.02
C GLN A 197 -9.21 -12.70 -8.20
N GLY A 198 -9.61 -12.22 -9.38
CA GLY A 198 -10.99 -11.82 -9.68
C GLY A 198 -11.10 -10.36 -10.18
N ASP A 199 -12.32 -9.83 -10.12
CA ASP A 199 -12.63 -8.49 -10.64
C ASP A 199 -12.45 -7.41 -9.59
N PHE A 200 -11.76 -6.34 -9.96
CA PHE A 200 -11.50 -5.17 -9.13
C PHE A 200 -12.16 -3.93 -9.71
N GLU A 201 -12.71 -3.11 -8.82
CA GLU A 201 -13.30 -1.82 -9.15
C GLU A 201 -13.00 -0.81 -8.05
N LEU A 202 -12.58 0.39 -8.44
CA LEU A 202 -12.28 1.50 -7.53
C LEU A 202 -12.83 2.80 -8.10
N LEU A 203 -13.67 3.49 -7.34
CA LEU A 203 -14.11 4.85 -7.56
C LEU A 203 -13.47 5.77 -6.53
N MET A 204 -12.90 6.87 -6.98
CA MET A 204 -12.37 7.88 -6.08
C MET A 204 -12.32 9.28 -6.71
N PRO A 205 -12.19 10.35 -5.90
CA PRO A 205 -12.13 11.71 -6.41
C PRO A 205 -10.91 11.93 -7.28
N LYS A 206 -11.05 12.56 -8.46
CA LYS A 206 -9.93 12.82 -9.39
C LYS A 206 -8.77 13.57 -8.73
N LYS A 207 -9.06 14.47 -7.78
CA LYS A 207 -8.04 15.22 -7.02
C LYS A 207 -7.10 14.35 -6.18
N ARG A 208 -7.48 13.09 -5.92
CA ARG A 208 -6.69 12.07 -5.19
C ARG A 208 -6.03 11.05 -6.10
N VAL A 209 -6.02 11.31 -7.41
CA VAL A 209 -5.46 10.43 -8.42
C VAL A 209 -4.35 11.13 -9.18
N TYR A 210 -3.25 10.42 -9.41
CA TYR A 210 -2.21 10.81 -10.33
C TYR A 210 -2.19 9.81 -11.49
N MET A 211 -2.36 10.32 -12.72
CA MET A 211 -2.38 9.48 -13.92
C MET A 211 -0.99 9.33 -14.52
N ILE A 212 -0.67 8.12 -14.95
CA ILE A 212 0.49 7.76 -15.77
C ILE A 212 0.03 7.03 -17.04
N ASP A 213 0.88 7.00 -18.07
CA ASP A 213 0.56 6.41 -19.38
C ASP A 213 0.97 4.93 -19.49
N THR A 214 1.47 4.34 -18.40
CA THR A 214 2.05 2.99 -18.33
C THR A 214 1.45 2.21 -17.17
N ASP A 215 1.90 0.97 -16.94
CA ASP A 215 1.68 0.30 -15.66
C ASP A 215 2.36 1.09 -14.53
N SER A 216 1.89 0.90 -13.29
CA SER A 216 2.42 1.60 -12.10
C SER A 216 3.56 0.82 -11.41
N THR A 217 4.31 0.01 -12.14
CA THR A 217 5.48 -0.67 -11.56
C THR A 217 6.53 0.36 -11.13
N VAL A 218 7.42 -0.02 -10.20
CA VAL A 218 8.44 0.91 -9.70
C VAL A 218 9.41 1.40 -10.79
N GLU A 219 9.68 0.57 -11.81
CA GLU A 219 10.46 0.93 -13.00
C GLU A 219 9.76 2.02 -13.81
N TRP A 220 8.47 1.83 -14.09
CA TRP A 220 7.68 2.79 -14.85
C TRP A 220 7.43 4.09 -14.07
N ILE A 221 7.32 4.01 -12.74
CA ILE A 221 7.28 5.18 -11.87
C ILE A 221 8.59 5.99 -11.98
N ALA A 222 9.75 5.33 -11.86
CA ALA A 222 11.04 6.00 -11.99
C ALA A 222 11.18 6.66 -13.37
N GLU A 223 10.82 5.93 -14.42
CA GLU A 223 10.83 6.37 -15.80
C GLU A 223 9.90 7.58 -16.03
N HIS A 224 8.67 7.52 -15.54
CA HIS A 224 7.68 8.59 -15.66
C HIS A 224 8.18 9.89 -15.03
N ILE A 225 8.77 9.82 -13.83
CA ILE A 225 9.35 10.97 -13.14
C ILE A 225 10.54 11.52 -13.94
N ALA A 226 11.46 10.65 -14.39
CA ALA A 226 12.65 11.05 -15.16
C ALA A 226 12.26 11.74 -16.48
N GLN A 227 11.34 11.14 -17.25
CA GLN A 227 10.83 11.74 -18.49
C GLN A 227 10.13 13.07 -18.23
N THR A 228 9.32 13.16 -17.18
CA THR A 228 8.61 14.40 -16.83
C THR A 228 9.60 15.52 -16.54
N LEU A 229 10.63 15.23 -15.74
CA LEU A 229 11.69 16.20 -15.43
C LEU A 229 12.49 16.59 -16.67
N LYS A 230 12.85 15.62 -17.52
CA LYS A 230 13.56 15.88 -18.78
C LYS A 230 12.77 16.77 -19.72
N LYS A 231 11.46 16.56 -19.85
CA LYS A 231 10.58 17.43 -20.64
C LYS A 231 10.54 18.86 -20.09
N GLN A 232 10.52 19.02 -18.76
CA GLN A 232 10.51 20.34 -18.11
C GLN A 232 11.85 21.06 -18.20
N ARG A 233 12.96 20.33 -18.14
CA ARG A 233 14.32 20.89 -18.20
C ARG A 233 15.20 20.07 -19.17
N PRO A 234 15.06 20.28 -20.48
CA PRO A 234 15.68 19.42 -21.50
C PRO A 234 17.22 19.39 -21.47
N GLN A 235 17.85 20.43 -20.92
CA GLN A 235 19.31 20.54 -20.88
C GLN A 235 19.95 19.75 -19.74
N ASN A 236 19.18 19.36 -18.71
CA ASN A 236 19.70 18.58 -17.59
C ASN A 236 19.64 17.08 -17.91
N TRP A 237 20.59 16.32 -17.37
CA TRP A 237 20.52 14.86 -17.25
C TRP A 237 19.92 14.47 -15.91
N PHE A 238 18.85 13.68 -15.91
CA PHE A 238 18.19 13.23 -14.70
C PHE A 238 18.44 11.76 -14.44
N THR A 239 18.80 11.43 -13.20
CA THR A 239 18.75 10.06 -12.67
C THR A 239 17.72 10.02 -11.56
N VAL A 240 16.70 9.17 -11.68
CA VAL A 240 15.65 8.98 -10.67
C VAL A 240 15.76 7.58 -10.10
N ARG A 241 15.75 7.48 -8.77
CA ARG A 241 15.65 6.22 -8.05
C ARG A 241 14.35 6.18 -7.26
N ALA A 242 13.47 5.27 -7.64
CA ALA A 242 12.20 5.02 -6.96
C ALA A 242 12.26 3.67 -6.24
N TYR A 243 11.50 3.53 -5.15
CA TYR A 243 11.51 2.35 -4.29
C TYR A 243 10.08 1.91 -3.99
N GLU A 244 9.85 0.61 -3.86
CA GLU A 244 8.57 0.04 -3.39
C GLU A 244 8.70 -0.60 -2.00
N GLY A 245 9.92 -0.75 -1.50
CA GLY A 245 10.17 -1.25 -0.15
C GLY A 245 11.65 -1.37 0.15
N VAL A 246 11.95 -1.91 1.34
CA VAL A 246 13.32 -2.09 1.81
C VAL A 246 14.12 -2.93 0.82
N LYS A 247 15.15 -2.33 0.22
CA LYS A 247 16.05 -2.95 -0.79
C LYS A 247 15.37 -3.34 -2.12
N LYS A 248 14.20 -2.77 -2.44
CA LYS A 248 13.52 -2.96 -3.73
C LYS A 248 13.23 -1.63 -4.39
N GLY A 249 13.71 -1.46 -5.61
CA GLY A 249 13.54 -0.22 -6.36
C GLY A 249 14.10 -0.30 -7.77
N ALA A 250 13.92 0.80 -8.50
CA ALA A 250 14.34 0.94 -9.88
C ALA A 250 15.05 2.28 -10.11
N ILE A 251 15.80 2.33 -11.20
CA ILE A 251 16.54 3.51 -11.63
C ILE A 251 16.16 3.82 -13.07
N ALA A 252 15.91 5.09 -13.37
CA ALA A 252 15.71 5.59 -14.72
C ALA A 252 16.62 6.81 -14.98
N GLU A 253 17.14 6.93 -16.20
CA GLU A 253 18.06 7.99 -16.60
C GLU A 253 17.63 8.65 -17.92
N ARG A 254 17.52 9.99 -17.97
CA ARG A 254 16.99 10.74 -19.13
C ARG A 254 17.67 12.07 -19.36
#